data_AF-A0A6V8DLV7-F1
#
_entry.id   AF-A0A6V8DLV7-F1
#
_cell.length_a   1.000
_cell.length_b   1.000
_cell.length_c   1.000
_cell.angle_alpha   90.00
_cell.angle_beta   90.00
_cell.angle_gamma   90.00
#
_symmetry.space_group_name_H-M   'P 1'
#
loop_
_entity.id
_entity.type
_entity.pdbx_description
1 polymer ?
#
loop_
_entity_poly.entity_id
_entity_poly.type
_entity_poly.pdbx_seq_one_letter_code
_entity_poly.pdbx_strand_id
1 'polypeptide(L)'
;MEVGQPSWWNDARAHLSNDDLLGPVLQEYNDGCLEGRGDVFCTVIRAIVGQQISVLAADAVWGRLEAFVGVITPEAVASKRPDELATCGLSRSKASYIHG
;
A
#
# COMPACT_ATOMS: atom_id res chain seq x y z
N MET A 1 10.84 -6.39 -5.87
CA MET A 1 9.61 -7.06 -5.39
C MET A 1 8.95 -7.74 -6.57
N GLU A 2 8.38 -8.91 -6.35
CA GLU A 2 7.66 -9.64 -7.41
C GLU A 2 6.41 -8.87 -7.83
N VAL A 3 6.12 -8.88 -9.13
CA VAL A 3 4.88 -8.32 -9.70
C VAL A 3 3.92 -9.48 -9.92
N GLY A 4 2.66 -9.29 -9.55
CA GLY A 4 1.65 -10.34 -9.62
C GLY A 4 1.78 -11.35 -8.48
N GLN A 5 1.36 -12.59 -8.73
CA GLN A 5 1.33 -13.64 -7.73
C GLN A 5 2.76 -14.00 -7.27
N PRO A 6 3.04 -13.98 -5.96
CA PRO A 6 4.35 -14.37 -5.45
C PRO A 6 4.69 -15.83 -5.75
N SER A 7 5.97 -16.11 -6.02
CA SER A 7 6.43 -17.47 -6.39
C SER A 7 6.15 -18.52 -5.30
N TRP A 8 6.11 -18.08 -4.04
CA TRP A 8 5.89 -18.92 -2.86
C TRP A 8 4.40 -19.11 -2.51
N TRP A 9 3.47 -18.48 -3.25
CA TRP A 9 2.05 -18.47 -2.88
C TRP A 9 1.44 -19.87 -2.76
N ASN A 10 1.71 -20.73 -3.74
CA ASN A 10 1.14 -22.09 -3.77
C ASN A 10 1.72 -22.96 -2.65
N ASP A 11 3.02 -22.81 -2.36
CA ASP A 11 3.67 -23.52 -1.26
C ASP A 11 3.11 -23.09 0.10
N ALA A 12 2.88 -21.78 0.29
CA ALA A 12 2.25 -21.26 1.50
C ALA A 12 0.81 -21.78 1.67
N ARG A 13 0.02 -21.83 0.59
CA ARG A 13 -1.34 -22.41 0.64
C ARG A 13 -1.32 -23.89 1.00
N ALA A 14 -0.45 -24.68 0.38
CA ALA A 14 -0.32 -26.09 0.66
C ALA A 14 0.16 -26.35 2.11
N HIS A 15 1.02 -25.49 2.64
CA HIS A 15 1.43 -25.57 4.03
C HIS A 15 0.27 -25.28 4.99
N LEU A 16 -0.42 -24.15 4.80
CA LEU A 16 -1.51 -23.70 5.68
C LEU A 16 -2.78 -24.57 5.56
N SER A 17 -2.99 -25.29 4.45
CA SER A 17 -4.13 -26.20 4.32
C SER A 17 -4.09 -27.40 5.27
N ASN A 18 -2.91 -27.71 5.81
CA ASN A 18 -2.73 -28.78 6.80
C ASN A 18 -2.86 -28.28 8.25
N ASP A 19 -3.07 -26.98 8.46
CA ASP A 19 -3.25 -26.40 9.79
C ASP A 19 -4.70 -26.59 10.26
N ASP A 20 -4.89 -27.06 11.50
CA ASP A 20 -6.22 -27.39 12.05
C ASP A 20 -7.16 -26.17 12.15
N LEU A 21 -6.62 -24.96 12.28
CA LEU A 21 -7.38 -23.72 12.42
C LEU A 21 -7.52 -22.98 11.09
N LEU A 22 -6.45 -22.88 10.32
CA LEU A 22 -6.42 -22.11 9.07
C LEU A 22 -6.88 -22.93 7.86
N GLY A 23 -6.75 -24.24 7.90
CA GLY A 23 -7.19 -25.15 6.83
C GLY A 23 -8.67 -24.96 6.46
N PRO A 24 -9.62 -24.97 7.41
CA PRO A 24 -11.03 -24.70 7.12
C PRO A 24 -11.27 -23.33 6.49
N VAL A 25 -10.55 -22.29 6.92
CA VAL A 25 -10.66 -20.94 6.37
C VAL A 25 -10.19 -20.91 4.91
N LEU A 26 -9.09 -21.60 4.58
CA LEU A 26 -8.59 -21.72 3.21
C LEU A 26 -9.52 -22.51 2.28
N GLN A 27 -10.31 -23.44 2.82
CA GLN A 27 -11.32 -24.18 2.06
C GLN A 27 -12.55 -23.30 1.77
N GLU A 28 -12.99 -22.53 2.76
CA GLU A 28 -14.11 -21.58 2.64
C GLU A 28 -13.78 -20.41 1.71
N TYR A 29 -12.56 -19.85 1.83
CA TYR A 29 -12.06 -18.71 1.04
C TYR A 29 -10.92 -19.17 0.13
N ASN A 30 -11.24 -20.03 -0.84
CA ASN A 30 -10.23 -20.65 -1.70
C ASN A 30 -9.81 -19.81 -2.94
N ASP A 31 -10.50 -18.69 -3.16
CA ASP A 31 -10.30 -17.80 -4.30
C ASP A 31 -9.29 -16.67 -4.01
N GLY A 32 -8.49 -16.34 -5.03
CA GLY A 32 -7.58 -15.19 -5.00
C GLY A 32 -6.13 -15.52 -4.65
N CYS A 33 -5.27 -14.51 -4.80
CA CYS A 33 -3.88 -14.55 -4.38
C CYS A 33 -3.40 -13.19 -3.88
N LEU A 34 -2.32 -13.17 -3.11
CA LEU A 34 -1.58 -11.92 -2.92
C LEU A 34 -1.02 -11.47 -4.27
N GLU A 35 -1.08 -10.17 -4.52
CA GLU A 35 -0.55 -9.57 -5.73
C GLU A 35 0.44 -8.47 -5.37
N GLY A 36 1.68 -8.62 -5.84
CA GLY A 36 2.69 -7.59 -5.75
C GLY A 36 2.52 -6.54 -6.86
N ARG A 37 2.68 -5.26 -6.53
CA ARG A 37 2.63 -4.16 -7.50
C ARG A 37 4.00 -3.77 -8.08
N GLY A 38 5.09 -4.34 -7.56
CA GLY A 38 6.47 -4.03 -8.00
C GLY A 38 7.01 -2.65 -7.60
N ASP A 39 6.16 -1.68 -7.28
CA ASP A 39 6.58 -0.34 -6.87
C ASP A 39 6.65 -0.20 -5.34
N VAL A 40 7.86 -0.34 -4.80
CA VAL A 40 8.13 -0.24 -3.36
C VAL A 40 7.82 1.15 -2.82
N PHE A 41 8.25 2.20 -3.53
CA PHE A 41 8.12 3.57 -3.05
C PHE A 41 6.65 3.94 -2.95
N CYS A 42 5.90 3.78 -4.05
CA CYS A 42 4.47 4.05 -4.09
C CYS A 42 3.71 3.23 -3.05
N THR A 43 4.09 1.95 -2.85
CA THR A 43 3.48 1.09 -1.82
C THR A 43 3.70 1.64 -0.41
N VAL A 44 4.91 2.08 -0.08
CA VAL A 44 5.22 2.67 1.24
C VAL A 44 4.46 3.98 1.43
N ILE A 45 4.46 4.87 0.43
CA ILE A 45 3.71 6.13 0.52
C ILE A 45 2.22 5.84 0.72
N ARG A 46 1.64 4.93 -0.05
CA ARG A 46 0.21 4.55 0.09
C ARG A 46 -0.11 3.98 1.47
N ALA A 47 0.80 3.18 2.03
CA ALA A 47 0.68 2.69 3.41
C ALA A 47 0.68 3.83 4.42
N ILE A 48 1.60 4.81 4.30
CA ILE A 48 1.66 6.00 5.17
C ILE A 48 0.38 6.85 5.04
N VAL A 49 -0.12 7.05 3.82
CA VAL A 49 -1.38 7.79 3.58
C VAL A 49 -2.54 7.16 4.34
N GLY A 50 -2.72 5.85 4.23
CA GLY A 50 -3.86 5.12 4.80
C GLY A 50 -3.83 4.88 6.31
N GLN A 51 -2.72 5.19 6.99
CA GLN A 51 -2.58 5.00 8.42
C GLN A 51 -3.68 5.73 9.24
N GLN A 52 -4.37 4.99 10.12
CA GLN A 52 -5.35 5.51 11.09
C GLN A 52 -6.56 6.25 10.47
N ILE A 53 -6.88 5.96 9.20
CA ILE A 53 -8.07 6.50 8.52
C ILE A 53 -8.79 5.37 7.76
N SER A 54 -10.05 5.62 7.37
CA SER A 54 -10.79 4.66 6.56
C SER A 54 -10.21 4.53 5.15
N VAL A 55 -10.52 3.43 4.46
CA VAL A 55 -10.13 3.22 3.06
C VAL A 55 -10.62 4.36 2.16
N LEU A 56 -11.87 4.80 2.33
CA LEU A 56 -12.44 5.91 1.56
C LEU A 56 -11.68 7.23 1.77
N ALA A 57 -11.30 7.52 3.02
CA ALA A 57 -10.51 8.72 3.32
C ALA A 57 -9.09 8.61 2.75
N ALA A 58 -8.49 7.43 2.82
CA ALA A 58 -7.16 7.17 2.25
C ALA A 58 -7.16 7.35 0.74
N ASP A 59 -8.15 6.80 0.02
CA ASP A 59 -8.27 6.96 -1.43
C ASP A 59 -8.51 8.42 -1.83
N ALA A 60 -9.30 9.18 -1.04
CA ALA A 60 -9.50 10.61 -1.30
C ALA A 60 -8.21 11.43 -1.11
N VAL A 61 -7.41 11.13 -0.08
CA VAL A 61 -6.09 11.78 0.14
C VAL A 61 -5.11 11.37 -0.96
N TRP A 62 -5.10 10.09 -1.33
CA TRP A 62 -4.26 9.54 -2.38
C TRP A 62 -4.53 10.23 -3.73
N GLY A 63 -5.80 10.35 -4.13
CA GLY A 63 -6.16 11.03 -5.38
C GLY A 63 -5.74 12.51 -5.41
N ARG A 64 -5.83 13.22 -4.28
CA ARG A 64 -5.32 14.60 -4.19
C ARG A 64 -3.80 14.66 -4.28
N LEU A 65 -3.10 13.71 -3.66
CA LEU A 65 -1.65 13.62 -3.71
C LEU A 65 -1.16 13.36 -5.14
N GLU A 66 -1.72 12.37 -5.84
CA GLU A 66 -1.43 12.07 -7.25
C GLU A 66 -1.73 13.27 -8.16
N ALA A 67 -2.87 13.96 -7.95
CA ALA A 67 -3.19 15.16 -8.72
C ALA A 67 -2.18 16.32 -8.48
N PHE A 68 -1.63 16.41 -7.27
CA PHE A 68 -0.71 17.48 -6.87
C PHE A 68 0.73 17.24 -7.35
N VAL A 69 1.24 16.01 -7.24
CA VAL A 69 2.64 15.67 -7.58
C VAL A 69 2.78 14.99 -8.94
N GLY A 70 1.69 14.49 -9.52
CA GLY A 70 1.71 13.65 -10.71
C GLY A 70 2.06 12.20 -10.36
N VAL A 71 3.04 11.64 -11.06
CA VAL A 71 3.51 10.29 -10.78
C VAL A 71 4.27 10.29 -9.46
N ILE A 72 3.88 9.41 -8.53
CA ILE A 72 4.48 9.27 -7.20
C ILE A 72 5.87 8.63 -7.33
N THR A 73 6.90 9.45 -7.55
CA THR A 73 8.31 9.03 -7.53
C THR A 73 9.07 9.76 -6.42
N PRO A 74 10.23 9.24 -5.97
CA PRO A 74 11.08 9.93 -5.00
C PRO A 74 11.41 11.37 -5.41
N GLU A 75 11.72 11.58 -6.69
CA GLU A 75 12.08 12.90 -7.24
C GLU A 75 10.89 13.86 -7.26
N ALA A 76 9.71 13.36 -7.64
CA ALA A 76 8.49 14.16 -7.66
C ALA A 76 8.11 14.63 -6.24
N VAL A 77 8.22 13.73 -5.25
CA VAL A 77 7.95 14.04 -3.85
C VAL A 77 9.00 15.00 -3.27
N ALA A 78 10.29 14.74 -3.51
CA ALA A 78 11.39 15.59 -3.02
C ALA A 78 11.42 16.99 -3.65
N SER A 79 10.76 17.18 -4.79
CA SER A 79 10.60 18.50 -5.43
C SER A 79 9.59 19.42 -4.72
N LYS A 80 8.85 18.89 -3.75
CA LYS A 80 7.82 19.62 -2.98
C LYS A 80 8.28 19.84 -1.54
N ARG A 81 7.69 20.83 -0.87
CA ARG A 81 7.91 21.05 0.56
C ARG A 81 6.90 20.24 1.39
N PRO A 82 7.25 19.79 2.61
CA PRO A 82 6.33 19.02 3.46
C PRO A 82 5.01 19.74 3.77
N ASP A 83 5.03 21.07 3.89
CA ASP A 83 3.81 21.87 4.09
C ASP A 83 2.91 21.89 2.85
N GLU A 84 3.49 21.85 1.65
CA GLU A 84 2.73 21.71 0.40
C GLU A 84 2.07 20.34 0.31
N LEU A 85 2.80 19.27 0.66
CA LEU A 85 2.23 17.91 0.71
C LEU A 85 1.08 17.81 1.73
N ALA A 86 1.18 18.50 2.87
CA ALA A 86 0.11 18.53 3.87
C ALA A 86 -1.22 19.10 3.33
N THR A 87 -1.18 19.97 2.32
CA THR A 87 -2.39 20.52 1.68
C THR A 87 -3.26 19.45 1.00
N CYS A 88 -2.69 18.27 0.70
CA CYS A 88 -3.42 17.13 0.14
C CYS A 88 -4.32 16.44 1.18
N GLY A 89 -4.36 16.91 2.43
CA GLY A 89 -5.10 16.30 3.54
C GLY A 89 -4.28 15.26 4.31
N LEU A 90 -2.96 15.30 4.17
CA LEU A 90 -2.03 14.56 5.02
C LEU A 90 -1.88 15.29 6.37
N SER A 91 -1.65 14.54 7.45
CA SER A 91 -1.15 15.15 8.68
C SER A 91 0.28 15.66 8.46
N ARG A 92 0.71 16.64 9.26
CA ARG A 92 2.08 17.17 9.18
C ARG A 92 3.14 16.08 9.35
N SER A 93 2.91 15.13 10.28
CA SER A 93 3.82 13.99 10.48
C SER A 93 3.90 13.09 9.25
N LYS A 94 2.77 12.76 8.61
CA LYS A 94 2.76 11.95 7.39
C LYS A 94 3.47 12.66 6.24
N ALA A 95 3.23 13.96 6.07
CA ALA A 95 3.91 14.76 5.05
C ALA A 95 5.43 14.81 5.27
N SER A 96 5.87 14.94 6.52
CA SER A 96 7.29 14.85 6.90
C SER A 96 7.89 13.48 6.54
N TYR A 97 7.23 12.38 6.91
CA TYR A 97 7.75 11.03 6.64
C TYR A 97 7.78 10.67 5.16
N ILE A 98 6.80 11.16 4.39
CA ILE A 98 6.74 10.95 2.94
C ILE A 98 7.87 11.71 2.24
N HIS A 99 8.18 12.92 2.70
CA HIS A 99 9.26 13.74 2.13
C HIS A 99 10.66 13.22 2.49
N GLY A 100 10.85 12.76 3.73
CA GLY A 100 12.15 12.46 4.32
C GLY A 100 12.59 13.55 5.28
#